data_AF-A0A0D6ERU2-F1
#
_entry.id   AF-A0A0D6ERU2-F1
#
_cell.length_a   1.000
_cell.length_b   1.000
_cell.length_c   1.000
_cell.angle_alpha   90.00
_cell.angle_beta   90.00
_cell.angle_gamma   90.00
#
_symmetry.space_group_name_H-M   'P 1'
#
loop_
_entity.id
_entity.type
_entity.pdbx_description
1 polymer ?
#
loop_
_entity_poly.entity_id
_entity_poly.type
_entity_poly.pdbx_seq_one_letter_code
_entity_poly.pdbx_strand_id
1 'polypeptide(L)'
;MSSSSTSAAAASTVSASEPLAATSAASLAALPQKTVEERYRPFLDVKKPDSGEQADWVDQLELDTVTELAARFPRKLKILLLYGSLRERSFSRLTTFEAARILTRIGADVRVYNPHGLPVKDGVSDQHEKVVELRALSEWSDGQLWCSPEQHGTITACFKNQIDWIPLSVGSVRPTQGRTLAVVQVNGGSQSFNTVNVLRQLGRWMRMFTIPNQSSIPVVWQQVDASDRLKPSSNRDRLVDVCEELVKVTLLLQPHFDLLGDRYSEREEKRHHGRLRTQAEVEAAKKAIEEGEKAKKRVEEEARNGSETA
;
A
#
# COMPACT_ATOMS: atom_id res chain seq x y z
N MET A 1 57.62 -9.92 4.61
CA MET A 1 56.84 -10.70 3.63
C MET A 1 55.95 -11.68 4.38
N SER A 2 54.71 -11.30 4.68
CA SER A 2 53.64 -12.24 5.02
C SER A 2 52.34 -11.69 4.47
N SER A 3 51.81 -12.38 3.47
CA SER A 3 50.57 -12.08 2.77
C SER A 3 49.41 -12.74 3.51
N SER A 4 48.52 -11.96 4.09
CA SER A 4 47.20 -12.41 4.52
C SER A 4 46.16 -11.91 3.52
N SER A 5 45.65 -12.84 2.71
CA SER A 5 44.58 -12.64 1.74
C SER A 5 43.25 -12.47 2.46
N THR A 6 42.73 -11.24 2.52
CA THR A 6 41.35 -10.98 2.92
C THR A 6 40.44 -11.20 1.71
N SER A 7 39.75 -12.34 1.70
CA SER A 7 38.68 -12.63 0.75
C SER A 7 37.53 -11.65 0.95
N ALA A 8 37.37 -10.70 0.02
CA ALA A 8 36.23 -9.82 -0.03
C ALA A 8 34.96 -10.63 -0.34
N ALA A 9 34.09 -10.78 0.65
CA ALA A 9 32.75 -11.30 0.45
C ALA A 9 32.00 -10.36 -0.50
N ALA A 10 31.54 -10.88 -1.64
CA ALA A 10 30.75 -10.15 -2.62
C ALA A 10 29.43 -9.71 -1.98
N ALA A 11 29.35 -8.42 -1.65
CA ALA A 11 28.12 -7.77 -1.27
C ALA A 11 27.18 -7.77 -2.48
N SER A 12 26.03 -8.45 -2.36
CA SER A 12 24.91 -8.31 -3.29
C SER A 12 24.34 -6.91 -3.12
N THR A 13 24.90 -5.96 -3.85
CA THR A 13 24.33 -4.64 -4.07
C THR A 13 23.04 -4.84 -4.83
N VAL A 14 21.91 -4.55 -4.17
CA VAL A 14 20.61 -4.40 -4.84
C VAL A 14 20.79 -3.26 -5.86
N SER A 15 21.10 -3.64 -7.10
CA SER A 15 21.27 -2.72 -8.20
C SER A 15 20.03 -1.85 -8.30
N ALA A 16 20.22 -0.53 -8.30
CA ALA A 16 19.20 0.41 -8.69
C ALA A 16 18.83 0.07 -10.14
N SER A 17 17.75 -0.69 -10.32
CA SER A 17 17.28 -1.16 -11.62
C SER A 17 17.13 0.03 -12.56
N GLU A 18 17.51 -0.15 -13.82
CA GLU A 18 17.30 0.83 -14.90
C GLU A 18 15.88 1.40 -14.91
N PRO A 19 15.70 2.64 -15.40
CA PRO A 19 14.40 3.29 -15.40
C PRO A 19 13.35 2.49 -16.16
N LEU A 20 12.22 2.18 -15.51
CA LEU A 20 11.14 1.46 -16.18
C LEU A 20 10.34 2.42 -17.06
N ALA A 21 10.17 2.05 -18.33
CA ALA A 21 9.28 2.75 -19.26
C ALA A 21 7.79 2.57 -18.92
N ALA A 22 7.44 1.69 -17.98
CA ALA A 22 6.05 1.44 -17.59
C ALA A 22 5.51 2.55 -16.69
N THR A 23 4.59 3.35 -17.22
CA THR A 23 4.03 4.54 -16.56
C THR A 23 2.58 4.37 -16.10
N SER A 24 1.98 3.22 -16.35
CA SER A 24 0.56 2.93 -16.07
C SER A 24 0.33 1.50 -15.61
N ALA A 25 -0.81 1.24 -14.95
CA ALA A 25 -1.21 -0.11 -14.55
C ALA A 25 -1.24 -1.11 -15.72
N ALA A 26 -1.66 -0.65 -16.91
CA ALA A 26 -1.68 -1.47 -18.13
C ALA A 26 -0.26 -1.86 -18.57
N SER A 27 0.67 -0.89 -18.61
CA SER A 27 2.07 -1.17 -18.96
C SER A 27 2.76 -2.07 -17.94
N LEU A 28 2.43 -1.94 -16.65
CA LEU A 28 2.91 -2.84 -15.60
C LEU A 28 2.37 -4.26 -15.74
N ALA A 29 1.13 -4.43 -16.20
CA ALA A 29 0.53 -5.74 -16.44
C ALA A 29 1.15 -6.44 -17.67
N ALA A 30 1.63 -5.66 -18.64
CA ALA A 30 2.26 -6.16 -19.87
C ALA A 30 3.77 -6.43 -19.74
N LEU A 31 4.36 -6.20 -18.56
CA LEU A 31 5.79 -6.45 -18.35
C LEU A 31 6.15 -7.93 -18.57
N PRO A 32 7.33 -8.22 -19.16
CA PRO A 32 7.84 -9.57 -19.22
C PRO A 32 7.94 -10.19 -17.83
N GLN A 33 7.60 -11.47 -17.72
CA GLN A 33 7.58 -12.21 -16.45
C GLN A 33 8.93 -12.11 -15.70
N LYS A 34 10.04 -12.22 -16.43
CA LYS A 34 11.40 -12.06 -15.89
C LYS A 34 11.61 -10.70 -15.22
N THR A 35 11.16 -9.61 -15.86
CA THR A 35 11.26 -8.25 -15.30
C THR A 35 10.41 -8.10 -14.04
N VAL A 36 9.22 -8.72 -14.01
CA VAL A 36 8.35 -8.71 -12.82
C VAL A 36 9.02 -9.47 -11.67
N GLU A 37 9.63 -10.62 -11.94
CA GLU A 37 10.32 -11.43 -10.93
C GLU A 37 11.52 -10.68 -10.34
N GLU A 38 12.42 -10.17 -11.17
CA GLU A 38 13.62 -9.45 -10.75
C GLU A 38 13.29 -8.18 -9.96
N ARG A 39 12.28 -7.40 -10.38
CA ARG A 39 11.99 -6.10 -9.77
C ARG A 39 11.02 -6.17 -8.59
N TYR A 40 9.99 -7.02 -8.67
CA TYR A 40 8.87 -7.03 -7.72
C TYR A 40 8.77 -8.30 -6.88
N ARG A 41 9.53 -9.36 -7.22
CA ARG A 41 9.51 -10.62 -6.47
C ARG A 41 10.89 -11.07 -5.94
N PRO A 42 11.70 -10.17 -5.35
CA PRO A 42 12.97 -10.57 -4.73
C PRO A 42 12.80 -11.51 -3.53
N PHE A 43 11.57 -11.71 -3.05
CA PHE A 43 11.25 -12.67 -2.00
C PHE A 43 11.32 -14.13 -2.46
N LEU A 44 11.32 -14.40 -3.77
CA LEU A 44 11.50 -15.75 -4.32
C LEU A 44 12.96 -16.22 -4.22
N ASP A 45 13.92 -15.29 -4.17
CA ASP A 45 15.34 -15.57 -3.97
C ASP A 45 15.62 -15.81 -2.48
N VAL A 46 15.26 -17.00 -2.00
CA VAL A 46 15.47 -17.40 -0.60
C VAL A 46 16.94 -17.71 -0.33
N LYS A 47 17.52 -17.09 0.72
CA LYS A 47 18.80 -17.53 1.27
C LYS A 47 18.65 -18.97 1.78
N LYS A 48 19.22 -19.93 1.07
CA LYS A 48 19.25 -21.33 1.51
C LYS A 48 20.03 -21.41 2.83
N PRO A 49 19.53 -22.11 3.86
CA PRO A 49 20.31 -22.36 5.06
C PRO A 49 21.56 -23.20 4.73
N ASP A 50 22.64 -23.03 5.48
CA ASP A 50 23.86 -23.84 5.35
C ASP A 50 23.59 -25.35 5.59
N SER A 51 22.47 -25.69 6.21
CA SER A 51 22.01 -27.05 6.50
C SER A 51 20.95 -27.56 5.50
N GLY A 52 21.37 -27.85 4.26
CA GLY A 52 20.61 -28.68 3.31
C GLY A 52 19.27 -28.15 2.79
N GLU A 53 18.64 -28.94 1.91
CA GLU A 53 17.31 -28.70 1.33
C GLU A 53 16.21 -28.91 2.37
N GLN A 54 16.01 -27.95 3.27
CA GLN A 54 14.81 -27.92 4.09
C GLN A 54 13.68 -27.27 3.30
N ALA A 55 12.57 -27.99 3.09
CA ALA A 55 11.38 -27.47 2.40
C ALA A 55 10.89 -26.16 3.07
N ASP A 56 10.51 -25.16 2.27
CA ASP A 56 10.04 -23.88 2.79
C ASP A 56 8.82 -24.12 3.70
N TRP A 57 8.81 -23.51 4.89
CA TRP A 57 7.70 -23.69 5.83
C TRP A 57 6.37 -23.19 5.25
N VAL A 58 6.41 -22.26 4.29
CA VAL A 58 5.22 -21.79 3.56
C VAL A 58 4.60 -22.91 2.73
N ASP A 59 5.40 -23.84 2.21
CA ASP A 59 4.91 -24.99 1.44
C ASP A 59 4.20 -26.02 2.33
N GLN A 60 4.43 -25.97 3.64
CA GLN A 60 3.84 -26.87 4.64
C GLN A 60 2.55 -26.32 5.26
N LEU A 61 2.12 -25.11 4.88
CA LEU A 61 0.88 -24.52 5.38
C LEU A 61 -0.34 -25.22 4.80
N GLU A 62 -1.31 -25.53 5.65
CA GLU A 62 -2.66 -25.91 5.21
C GLU A 62 -3.38 -24.64 4.75
N LEU A 63 -3.60 -24.55 3.44
CA LEU A 63 -4.23 -23.40 2.77
C LEU A 63 -5.22 -23.87 1.71
N ASP A 64 -5.70 -25.11 1.79
CA ASP A 64 -6.42 -25.77 0.69
C ASP A 64 -7.73 -25.04 0.40
N THR A 65 -8.47 -24.69 1.46
CA THR A 65 -9.75 -23.97 1.33
C THR A 65 -9.60 -22.64 0.59
N VAL A 66 -8.63 -21.80 0.99
CA VAL A 66 -8.42 -20.49 0.35
C VAL A 66 -7.83 -20.62 -1.04
N THR A 67 -6.96 -21.62 -1.27
CA THR A 67 -6.32 -21.87 -2.57
C THR A 67 -7.36 -22.35 -3.58
N GLU A 68 -8.26 -23.26 -3.19
CA GLU A 68 -9.38 -23.69 -4.02
C GLU A 68 -10.32 -22.53 -4.36
N LEU A 69 -10.61 -21.66 -3.39
CA LEU A 69 -11.44 -20.49 -3.61
C LEU A 69 -10.79 -19.52 -4.61
N ALA A 70 -9.48 -19.27 -4.46
CA ALA A 70 -8.72 -18.42 -5.36
C ALA A 70 -8.63 -19.02 -6.78
N ALA A 71 -8.48 -20.35 -6.90
CA ALA A 71 -8.42 -21.04 -8.18
C ALA A 71 -9.75 -20.99 -8.98
N ARG A 72 -10.89 -20.87 -8.29
CA ARG A 72 -12.21 -20.68 -8.91
C ARG A 72 -12.44 -19.24 -9.39
N PHE A 73 -11.62 -18.29 -8.96
CA PHE A 73 -11.75 -16.91 -9.39
C PHE A 73 -11.25 -16.76 -10.84
N PRO A 74 -11.92 -15.96 -11.71
CA PRO A 74 -11.60 -15.91 -13.14
C PRO A 74 -10.17 -15.43 -13.49
N ARG A 75 -9.45 -14.84 -12.54
CA ARG A 75 -8.10 -14.31 -12.72
C ARG A 75 -7.35 -14.35 -11.39
N LYS A 76 -6.03 -14.20 -11.42
CA LYS A 76 -5.27 -13.99 -10.18
C LYS A 76 -5.63 -12.63 -9.57
N LEU A 77 -5.78 -12.62 -8.24
CA LEU A 77 -5.86 -11.37 -7.48
C LEU A 77 -4.49 -10.68 -7.47
N LYS A 78 -4.49 -9.37 -7.68
CA LYS A 78 -3.29 -8.55 -7.73
C LYS A 78 -3.07 -7.89 -6.38
N ILE A 79 -2.02 -8.28 -5.66
CA ILE A 79 -1.77 -7.78 -4.30
C ILE A 79 -0.45 -6.98 -4.28
N LEU A 80 -0.55 -5.70 -3.95
CA LEU A 80 0.60 -4.81 -3.78
C LEU A 80 1.05 -4.77 -2.32
N LEU A 81 2.34 -4.99 -2.10
CA LEU A 81 2.96 -4.96 -0.78
C LEU A 81 3.88 -3.75 -0.64
N LEU A 82 3.68 -2.98 0.43
CA LEU A 82 4.50 -1.81 0.79
C LEU A 82 5.20 -2.07 2.14
N TYR A 83 6.44 -1.63 2.29
CA TYR A 83 7.20 -1.73 3.54
C TYR A 83 7.85 -0.42 3.98
N GLY A 84 8.04 -0.26 5.29
CA GLY A 84 8.38 1.04 5.91
C GLY A 84 9.83 1.25 6.33
N SER A 85 10.82 0.54 5.78
CA SER A 85 12.22 0.77 6.16
C SER A 85 13.21 0.42 5.05
N LEU A 86 14.17 1.32 4.87
CA LEU A 86 15.29 1.23 3.92
C LEU A 86 16.57 0.65 4.56
N ARG A 87 16.53 0.22 5.83
CA ARG A 87 17.69 -0.42 6.46
C ARG A 87 18.13 -1.62 5.65
N GLU A 88 19.44 -1.87 5.61
CA GLU A 88 20.02 -3.04 4.95
C GLU A 88 19.35 -4.32 5.44
N ARG A 89 19.25 -4.51 6.76
CA ARG A 89 18.45 -5.55 7.40
C ARG A 89 17.15 -4.97 7.96
N SER A 90 16.14 -4.88 7.10
CA SER A 90 14.82 -4.31 7.42
C SER A 90 13.81 -5.40 7.79
N PHE A 91 13.42 -5.48 9.06
CA PHE A 91 12.46 -6.50 9.53
C PHE A 91 11.04 -6.30 8.96
N SER A 92 10.63 -5.07 8.65
CA SER A 92 9.36 -4.85 7.94
C SER A 92 9.43 -5.37 6.52
N ARG A 93 10.57 -5.20 5.83
CA ARG A 93 10.79 -5.80 4.49
C ARG A 93 10.78 -7.32 4.57
N LEU A 94 11.48 -7.93 5.53
CA LEU A 94 11.48 -9.38 5.73
C LEU A 94 10.08 -9.93 6.03
N THR A 95 9.33 -9.29 6.93
CA THR A 95 7.94 -9.67 7.23
C THR A 95 7.04 -9.52 6.00
N THR A 96 7.24 -8.47 5.20
CA THR A 96 6.55 -8.28 3.92
C THR A 96 6.88 -9.39 2.94
N PHE A 97 8.13 -9.84 2.86
CA PHE A 97 8.52 -10.97 2.02
C PHE A 97 7.90 -12.30 2.45
N GLU A 98 7.71 -12.52 3.75
CA GLU A 98 6.97 -13.70 4.23
C GLU A 98 5.49 -13.64 3.85
N ALA A 99 4.85 -12.49 4.02
CA ALA A 99 3.49 -12.29 3.53
C ALA A 99 3.39 -12.49 2.01
N ALA A 100 4.39 -12.03 1.25
CA ALA A 100 4.45 -12.20 -0.19
C ALA A 100 4.52 -13.68 -0.60
N ARG A 101 5.31 -14.50 0.11
CA ARG A 101 5.38 -15.95 -0.13
C ARG A 101 4.06 -16.64 0.17
N ILE A 102 3.43 -16.34 1.31
CA ILE A 102 2.12 -16.89 1.68
C ILE A 102 1.07 -16.55 0.62
N LEU A 103 0.95 -15.27 0.25
CA LEU A 103 0.00 -14.81 -0.75
C LEU A 103 0.25 -15.43 -2.14
N THR A 104 1.51 -15.60 -2.52
CA THR A 104 1.90 -16.29 -3.77
C THR A 104 1.49 -17.76 -3.73
N ARG A 105 1.70 -18.45 -2.59
CA ARG A 105 1.31 -19.84 -2.37
C ARG A 105 -0.20 -20.06 -2.41
N ILE A 106 -0.99 -19.07 -1.97
CA ILE A 106 -2.45 -19.07 -2.09
C ILE A 106 -2.90 -18.89 -3.56
N GLY A 107 -2.06 -18.30 -4.41
CA GLY A 107 -2.32 -18.13 -5.85
C GLY A 107 -2.47 -16.68 -6.32
N ALA A 108 -2.18 -15.68 -5.47
CA ALA A 108 -2.20 -14.28 -5.86
C ALA A 108 -1.01 -13.89 -6.77
N ASP A 109 -1.21 -12.89 -7.63
CA ASP A 109 -0.12 -12.16 -8.28
C ASP A 109 0.37 -11.07 -7.32
N VAL A 110 1.54 -11.29 -6.73
CA VAL A 110 2.11 -10.42 -5.68
C VAL A 110 3.24 -9.59 -6.26
N ARG A 111 3.23 -8.30 -5.95
CA ARG A 111 4.33 -7.36 -6.25
C ARG A 111 4.70 -6.56 -5.01
N VAL A 112 5.98 -6.55 -4.65
CA VAL A 112 6.52 -5.74 -3.55
C VAL A 112 7.19 -4.50 -4.14
N TYR A 113 6.74 -3.31 -3.72
CA TYR A 113 7.37 -2.06 -4.14
C TYR A 113 8.64 -1.79 -3.32
N ASN A 114 9.75 -1.50 -4.00
CA ASN A 114 10.98 -1.02 -3.35
C ASN A 114 10.97 0.52 -3.27
N PRO A 115 10.91 1.13 -2.07
CA PRO A 115 10.85 2.58 -1.93
C PRO A 115 12.23 3.27 -1.97
N HIS A 116 13.32 2.54 -2.22
CA HIS A 116 14.63 3.16 -2.42
C HIS A 116 14.59 4.15 -3.60
N GLY A 117 15.13 5.35 -3.40
CA GLY A 117 15.08 6.42 -4.41
C GLY A 117 13.72 7.11 -4.57
N LEU A 118 12.69 6.77 -3.77
CA LEU A 118 11.43 7.52 -3.77
C LEU A 118 11.67 8.90 -3.12
N PRO A 119 11.49 10.01 -3.84
CA PRO A 119 11.70 11.36 -3.31
C PRO A 119 10.66 11.69 -2.24
N VAL A 120 10.97 12.66 -1.37
CA VAL A 120 9.98 13.19 -0.42
C VAL A 120 8.85 13.89 -1.20
N LYS A 121 7.60 13.68 -0.78
CA LYS A 121 6.43 14.36 -1.37
C LYS A 121 6.65 15.87 -1.43
N ASP A 122 6.29 16.46 -2.56
CA ASP A 122 6.45 17.89 -2.88
C ASP A 122 7.90 18.37 -3.08
N GLY A 123 8.90 17.47 -2.96
CA GLY A 123 10.29 17.79 -3.29
C GLY A 123 10.61 17.78 -4.79
N VAL A 124 9.82 17.05 -5.59
CA VAL A 124 9.99 16.94 -7.05
C VAL A 124 8.64 16.80 -7.76
N SER A 125 8.67 16.84 -9.10
CA SER A 125 7.51 16.56 -9.94
C SER A 125 6.97 15.14 -9.73
N ASP A 126 5.66 14.96 -9.92
CA ASP A 126 5.00 13.66 -9.84
C ASP A 126 5.29 12.74 -11.04
N GLN A 127 6.05 13.23 -12.02
CA GLN A 127 6.61 12.46 -13.14
C GLN A 127 7.90 11.72 -12.77
N HIS A 128 8.39 11.86 -11.54
CA HIS A 128 9.54 11.09 -11.07
C HIS A 128 9.26 9.58 -11.18
N GLU A 129 10.19 8.81 -11.74
CA GLU A 129 9.99 7.39 -12.09
C GLU A 129 9.42 6.56 -10.93
N LYS A 130 10.02 6.66 -9.74
CA LYS A 130 9.55 5.96 -8.53
C LYS A 130 8.12 6.35 -8.11
N VAL A 131 7.71 7.59 -8.35
CA VAL A 131 6.35 8.06 -8.06
C VAL A 131 5.37 7.46 -9.04
N VAL A 132 5.70 7.51 -10.32
CA VAL A 132 4.89 6.93 -11.41
C VAL A 132 4.74 5.42 -11.20
N GLU A 133 5.83 4.71 -10.90
CA GLU A 133 5.84 3.28 -10.59
C GLU A 133 4.91 2.95 -9.42
N LEU A 134 5.03 3.67 -8.30
CA LEU A 134 4.20 3.45 -7.11
C LEU A 134 2.71 3.66 -7.42
N ARG A 135 2.37 4.72 -8.14
CA ARG A 135 0.98 5.02 -8.53
C ARG A 135 0.42 3.95 -9.44
N ALA A 136 1.19 3.53 -10.45
CA ALA A 136 0.79 2.49 -11.39
C ALA A 136 0.61 1.13 -10.68
N LEU A 137 1.45 0.79 -9.70
CA LEU A 137 1.29 -0.42 -8.87
C LEU A 137 0.03 -0.34 -8.00
N SER A 138 -0.25 0.82 -7.42
CA SER A 138 -1.46 1.04 -6.60
C SER A 138 -2.71 0.86 -7.46
N GLU A 139 -2.75 1.48 -8.64
CA GLU A 139 -3.83 1.31 -9.62
C GLU A 139 -3.97 -0.16 -10.07
N TRP A 140 -2.86 -0.86 -10.32
CA TRP A 140 -2.85 -2.27 -10.71
C TRP A 140 -3.44 -3.21 -9.65
N SER A 141 -3.32 -2.87 -8.36
CA SER A 141 -3.71 -3.75 -7.26
C SER A 141 -5.24 -3.93 -7.12
N ASP A 142 -5.68 -5.10 -6.67
CA ASP A 142 -7.03 -5.35 -6.15
C ASP A 142 -7.08 -5.18 -4.62
N GLY A 143 -5.95 -5.49 -3.98
CA GLY A 143 -5.75 -5.36 -2.54
C GLY A 143 -4.30 -5.01 -2.21
N GLN A 144 -4.07 -4.50 -1.00
CA GLN A 144 -2.74 -4.16 -0.55
C GLN A 144 -2.43 -4.72 0.84
N LEU A 145 -1.15 -4.91 1.14
CA LEU A 145 -0.66 -5.17 2.48
C LEU A 145 0.41 -4.13 2.83
N TRP A 146 0.21 -3.46 3.95
CA TRP A 146 1.04 -2.36 4.43
C TRP A 146 1.80 -2.77 5.68
N CYS A 147 3.13 -2.85 5.59
CA CYS A 147 4.00 -3.23 6.70
C CYS A 147 4.92 -2.08 7.14
N SER A 148 4.63 -1.44 8.27
CA SER A 148 5.51 -0.41 8.84
C SER A 148 6.18 -0.89 10.11
N PRO A 149 7.48 -0.62 10.33
CA PRO A 149 8.02 -0.62 11.68
C PRO A 149 7.34 0.45 12.54
N GLU A 150 7.41 0.26 13.84
CA GLU A 150 7.17 1.33 14.80
C GLU A 150 8.46 2.09 15.10
N GLN A 151 8.49 3.39 14.80
CA GLN A 151 9.61 4.26 15.11
C GLN A 151 9.10 5.49 15.87
N HIS A 152 9.67 5.73 17.06
CA HIS A 152 9.19 6.76 17.99
C HIS A 152 7.67 6.67 18.26
N GLY A 153 7.15 5.45 18.36
CA GLY A 153 5.75 5.18 18.69
C GLY A 153 4.75 5.40 17.55
N THR A 154 5.20 5.55 16.31
CA THR A 154 4.32 5.78 15.14
C THR A 154 4.88 5.15 13.86
N ILE A 155 4.13 5.29 12.76
CA ILE A 155 4.54 4.89 11.40
C ILE A 155 5.84 5.58 11.00
N THR A 156 6.64 4.95 10.15
CA THR A 156 7.88 5.58 9.68
C THR A 156 7.62 6.64 8.62
N ALA A 157 8.50 7.64 8.53
CA ALA A 157 8.48 8.62 7.44
C ALA A 157 8.61 7.95 6.06
N CYS A 158 9.42 6.89 5.96
CA CYS A 158 9.54 6.09 4.73
C CYS A 158 8.20 5.48 4.31
N PHE A 159 7.42 4.96 5.25
CA PHE A 159 6.10 4.41 4.95
C PHE A 159 5.11 5.52 4.57
N LYS A 160 5.03 6.57 5.40
CA LYS A 160 4.09 7.67 5.18
C LYS A 160 4.31 8.38 3.84
N ASN A 161 5.57 8.58 3.46
CA ASN A 161 5.93 9.19 2.18
C ASN A 161 5.40 8.40 0.98
N GLN A 162 5.36 7.06 1.04
CA GLN A 162 4.75 6.25 -0.02
C GLN A 162 3.25 6.55 -0.15
N ILE A 163 2.51 6.58 0.97
CA ILE A 163 1.07 6.86 0.94
C ILE A 163 0.80 8.29 0.45
N ASP A 164 1.63 9.26 0.83
CA ASP A 164 1.48 10.67 0.41
C ASP A 164 1.65 10.88 -1.10
N TRP A 165 2.34 9.97 -1.79
CA TRP A 165 2.46 9.97 -3.24
C TRP A 165 1.25 9.38 -3.97
N ILE A 166 0.37 8.68 -3.27
CA ILE A 166 -0.84 8.05 -3.85
C ILE A 166 -2.02 9.01 -3.66
N PRO A 167 -2.51 9.67 -4.72
CA PRO A 167 -3.65 10.57 -4.62
C PRO A 167 -4.97 9.79 -4.52
N LEU A 168 -6.00 10.42 -3.97
CA LEU A 168 -7.37 9.85 -3.97
C LEU A 168 -7.99 9.79 -5.36
N SER A 169 -7.56 10.68 -6.27
CA SER A 169 -8.04 10.76 -7.65
C SER A 169 -6.95 11.29 -8.58
N VAL A 170 -6.81 10.68 -9.75
CA VAL A 170 -6.06 11.22 -10.90
C VAL A 170 -7.03 11.23 -12.08
N GLY A 171 -7.60 12.40 -12.39
CA GLY A 171 -8.74 12.48 -13.31
C GLY A 171 -9.90 11.60 -12.83
N SER A 172 -10.33 10.64 -13.65
CA SER A 172 -11.37 9.67 -13.32
C SER A 172 -10.89 8.45 -12.53
N VAL A 173 -9.58 8.20 -12.47
CA VAL A 173 -9.01 7.01 -11.83
C VAL A 173 -8.87 7.25 -10.33
N ARG A 174 -9.31 6.27 -9.52
CA ARG A 174 -9.15 6.27 -8.05
C ARG A 174 -8.25 5.10 -7.64
N PRO A 175 -6.94 5.33 -7.45
CA PRO A 175 -5.96 4.25 -7.30
C PRO A 175 -6.13 3.34 -6.08
N THR A 176 -6.84 3.78 -5.04
CA THR A 176 -7.04 2.99 -3.81
C THR A 176 -8.50 2.71 -3.47
N GLN A 177 -9.43 3.49 -4.02
CA GLN A 177 -10.83 3.40 -3.61
C GLN A 177 -11.40 2.01 -3.85
N GLY A 178 -12.05 1.45 -2.83
CA GLY A 178 -12.74 0.16 -2.91
C GLY A 178 -11.83 -1.07 -2.79
N ARG A 179 -10.50 -0.89 -2.89
CA ARG A 179 -9.54 -1.99 -2.74
C ARG A 179 -9.45 -2.46 -1.30
N THR A 180 -9.09 -3.72 -1.10
CA THR A 180 -8.89 -4.30 0.23
C THR A 180 -7.53 -3.92 0.82
N LEU A 181 -7.43 -3.90 2.14
CA LEU A 181 -6.19 -3.57 2.84
C LEU A 181 -5.96 -4.47 4.05
N ALA A 182 -4.77 -5.05 4.15
CA ALA A 182 -4.24 -5.61 5.39
C ALA A 182 -3.14 -4.70 5.97
N VAL A 183 -3.10 -4.59 7.30
CA VAL A 183 -2.07 -3.78 8.00
C VAL A 183 -1.23 -4.66 8.92
N VAL A 184 0.07 -4.45 8.86
CA VAL A 184 1.08 -5.20 9.61
C VAL A 184 2.06 -4.21 10.23
N GLN A 185 2.51 -4.48 11.45
CA GLN A 185 3.66 -3.80 12.04
C GLN A 185 4.71 -4.74 12.61
N VAL A 186 5.92 -4.21 12.73
CA VAL A 186 7.02 -4.85 13.47
C VAL A 186 7.55 -3.89 14.53
N ASN A 187 7.92 -4.43 15.68
CA ASN A 187 8.42 -3.65 16.81
C ASN A 187 9.81 -4.12 17.20
N GLY A 188 10.70 -3.18 17.50
CA GLY A 188 12.00 -3.50 18.11
C GLY A 188 11.89 -3.94 19.57
N GLY A 189 10.90 -3.41 20.30
CA GLY A 189 10.63 -3.70 21.71
C GLY A 189 9.36 -4.53 21.91
N SER A 190 8.75 -4.38 23.09
CA SER A 190 7.48 -5.02 23.48
C SER A 190 6.36 -4.75 22.47
N GLN A 191 5.31 -5.56 22.56
CA GLN A 191 4.17 -5.46 21.64
C GLN A 191 3.49 -4.09 21.76
N SER A 192 3.18 -3.53 20.59
CA SER A 192 2.48 -2.26 20.41
C SER A 192 1.49 -2.39 19.26
N PHE A 193 0.54 -1.47 19.18
CA PHE A 193 -0.44 -1.40 18.09
C PHE A 193 -0.57 0.02 17.51
N ASN A 194 0.28 0.96 17.92
CA ASN A 194 0.17 2.36 17.49
C ASN A 194 0.26 2.46 15.97
N THR A 195 1.26 1.78 15.39
CA THR A 195 1.52 1.80 13.96
C THR A 195 0.34 1.23 13.16
N VAL A 196 -0.16 0.03 13.46
CA VAL A 196 -1.32 -0.55 12.74
C VAL A 196 -2.60 0.26 12.94
N ASN A 197 -2.79 0.91 14.10
CA ASN A 197 -3.93 1.80 14.32
C ASN A 197 -3.87 3.02 13.40
N VAL A 198 -2.69 3.63 13.23
CA VAL A 198 -2.49 4.73 12.29
C VAL A 198 -2.65 4.26 10.85
N LEU A 199 -2.11 3.09 10.48
CA LEU A 199 -2.28 2.52 9.14
C LEU A 199 -3.74 2.23 8.82
N ARG A 200 -4.52 1.72 9.79
CA ARG A 200 -5.96 1.47 9.63
C ARG A 200 -6.73 2.76 9.39
N GLN A 201 -6.39 3.82 10.13
CA GLN A 201 -6.93 5.15 9.88
C GLN A 201 -6.56 5.62 8.47
N LEU A 202 -5.28 5.54 8.06
CA LEU A 202 -4.86 5.88 6.70
C LEU A 202 -5.63 5.09 5.64
N GLY A 203 -5.85 3.78 5.82
CA GLY A 203 -6.66 2.96 4.93
C GLY A 203 -8.09 3.50 4.74
N ARG A 204 -8.73 3.95 5.83
CA ARG A 204 -10.03 4.64 5.79
C ARG A 204 -9.96 5.94 4.99
N TRP A 205 -8.92 6.76 5.20
CA TRP A 205 -8.71 7.99 4.42
C TRP A 205 -8.54 7.68 2.93
N MET A 206 -7.81 6.60 2.60
CA MET A 206 -7.61 6.10 1.24
C MET A 206 -8.83 5.36 0.66
N ARG A 207 -9.95 5.33 1.40
CA ARG A 207 -11.22 4.69 1.00
C ARG A 207 -11.07 3.19 0.68
N MET A 208 -10.18 2.51 1.39
CA MET A 208 -9.94 1.08 1.29
C MET A 208 -10.79 0.31 2.30
N PHE A 209 -11.11 -0.95 1.98
CA PHE A 209 -11.72 -1.90 2.92
C PHE A 209 -10.61 -2.59 3.73
N THR A 210 -10.24 -1.97 4.85
CA THR A 210 -9.25 -2.55 5.75
C THR A 210 -9.84 -3.75 6.50
N ILE A 211 -9.30 -4.95 6.26
CA ILE A 211 -9.76 -6.19 6.89
C ILE A 211 -9.64 -6.11 8.43
N PRO A 212 -10.50 -6.80 9.19
CA PRO A 212 -10.46 -6.72 10.64
C PRO A 212 -9.15 -7.25 11.23
N ASN A 213 -8.63 -8.36 10.71
CA ASN A 213 -7.42 -8.96 11.25
C ASN A 213 -6.17 -8.13 10.91
N GLN A 214 -5.14 -8.22 11.77
CA GLN A 214 -3.89 -7.49 11.64
C GLN A 214 -2.77 -8.22 12.37
N SER A 215 -1.52 -7.95 11.97
CA SER A 215 -0.33 -8.53 12.60
C SER A 215 0.55 -7.46 13.25
N SER A 216 1.01 -7.73 14.46
CA SER A 216 1.99 -6.90 15.18
C SER A 216 3.03 -7.80 15.84
N ILE A 217 4.24 -7.82 15.29
CA ILE A 217 5.31 -8.71 15.72
C ILE A 217 6.23 -7.98 16.72
N PRO A 218 6.22 -8.34 18.01
CA PRO A 218 7.10 -7.77 19.01
C PRO A 218 8.52 -8.33 18.91
N VAL A 219 9.50 -7.56 19.40
CA VAL A 219 10.92 -7.97 19.52
C VAL A 219 11.39 -8.68 18.25
N VAL A 220 11.08 -8.10 17.09
CA VAL A 220 11.08 -8.80 15.79
C VAL A 220 12.46 -9.39 15.42
N TRP A 221 13.53 -8.81 15.95
CA TRP A 221 14.90 -9.30 15.75
C TRP A 221 15.15 -10.69 16.34
N GLN A 222 14.35 -11.13 17.33
CA GLN A 222 14.37 -12.49 17.86
C GLN A 222 13.48 -13.46 17.06
N GLN A 223 12.49 -12.93 16.34
CA GLN A 223 11.49 -13.70 15.59
C GLN A 223 11.99 -14.11 14.21
N VAL A 224 13.09 -13.55 13.73
CA VAL A 224 13.74 -13.97 12.49
C VAL A 224 15.01 -14.79 12.76
N ASP A 225 15.30 -15.75 11.89
CA ASP A 225 16.50 -16.59 11.96
C ASP A 225 17.70 -15.98 11.20
N ALA A 226 18.76 -16.78 11.06
CA ALA A 226 19.98 -16.38 10.35
C ALA A 226 19.79 -16.29 8.83
N SER A 227 18.80 -16.99 8.28
CA SER A 227 18.41 -16.95 6.87
C SER A 227 17.39 -15.84 6.57
N ASP A 228 17.15 -14.94 7.54
CA ASP A 228 16.19 -13.85 7.46
C ASP A 228 14.73 -14.32 7.26
N ARG A 229 14.40 -15.52 7.75
CA ARG A 229 13.05 -16.11 7.73
C ARG A 229 12.37 -16.02 9.10
N LEU A 230 11.04 -15.93 9.12
CA LEU A 230 10.27 -15.95 10.37
C LEU A 230 10.27 -17.35 11.02
N LYS A 231 10.67 -17.40 12.28
CA LYS A 231 10.64 -18.61 13.10
C LYS A 231 9.20 -19.04 13.43
N PRO A 232 8.96 -20.33 13.69
CA PRO A 232 7.68 -20.81 14.23
C PRO A 232 7.27 -20.06 15.49
N SER A 233 6.11 -19.41 15.43
CA SER A 233 5.51 -18.68 16.55
C SER A 233 4.06 -18.32 16.25
N SER A 234 3.29 -18.01 17.29
CA SER A 234 1.93 -17.48 17.14
C SER A 234 1.88 -16.17 16.34
N ASN A 235 2.96 -15.38 16.34
CA ASN A 235 3.05 -14.17 15.51
C ASN A 235 3.17 -14.51 14.01
N ARG A 236 3.87 -15.60 13.68
CA ARG A 236 3.96 -16.11 12.32
C ARG A 236 2.60 -16.65 11.87
N ASP A 237 1.93 -17.41 12.72
CA ASP A 237 0.60 -17.97 12.41
C ASP A 237 -0.42 -16.84 12.21
N ARG A 238 -0.37 -15.78 13.04
CA ARG A 238 -1.19 -14.58 12.83
C ARG A 238 -0.93 -13.90 11.48
N LEU A 239 0.30 -13.90 10.98
CA LEU A 239 0.59 -13.35 9.66
C LEU A 239 -0.07 -14.18 8.54
N VAL A 240 -0.13 -15.50 8.71
CA VAL A 240 -0.85 -16.41 7.81
C VAL A 240 -2.35 -16.09 7.84
N ASP A 241 -2.96 -15.98 9.03
CA ASP A 241 -4.39 -15.61 9.17
C ASP A 241 -4.72 -14.31 8.43
N VAL A 242 -3.85 -13.30 8.55
CA VAL A 242 -4.02 -12.00 7.89
C VAL A 242 -3.95 -12.11 6.37
N CYS A 243 -3.03 -12.92 5.83
CA CYS A 243 -2.91 -13.14 4.39
C CYS A 243 -4.12 -13.93 3.85
N GLU A 244 -4.57 -14.93 4.58
CA GLU A 244 -5.73 -15.74 4.22
C GLU A 244 -7.01 -14.89 4.19
N GLU A 245 -7.25 -14.10 5.24
CA GLU A 245 -8.39 -13.19 5.32
C GLU A 245 -8.34 -12.11 4.23
N LEU A 246 -7.16 -11.54 3.95
CA LEU A 246 -6.99 -10.59 2.85
C LEU A 246 -7.45 -11.18 1.52
N VAL A 247 -7.02 -12.40 1.19
CA VAL A 247 -7.43 -13.06 -0.06
C VAL A 247 -8.93 -13.31 -0.07
N LYS A 248 -9.49 -13.92 0.99
CA LYS A 248 -10.93 -14.20 1.09
C LYS A 248 -11.78 -12.95 0.89
N VAL A 249 -11.47 -11.86 1.60
CA VAL A 249 -12.21 -10.60 1.49
C VAL A 249 -12.02 -9.96 0.11
N THR A 250 -10.83 -10.04 -0.47
CA THR A 250 -10.58 -9.50 -1.82
C THR A 250 -11.39 -10.26 -2.87
N LEU A 251 -11.47 -11.59 -2.79
CA LEU A 251 -12.30 -12.41 -3.68
C LEU A 251 -13.78 -12.03 -3.59
N LEU A 252 -14.28 -11.73 -2.38
CA LEU A 252 -15.66 -11.31 -2.16
C LEU A 252 -15.96 -9.91 -2.71
N LEU A 253 -15.05 -8.96 -2.52
CA LEU A 253 -15.32 -7.55 -2.86
C LEU A 253 -14.93 -7.18 -4.28
N GLN A 254 -13.90 -7.79 -4.87
CA GLN A 254 -13.36 -7.40 -6.17
C GLN A 254 -14.40 -7.33 -7.29
N PRO A 255 -15.33 -8.30 -7.46
CA PRO A 255 -16.38 -8.22 -8.49
C PRO A 255 -17.34 -7.03 -8.32
N HIS A 256 -17.35 -6.39 -7.15
CA HIS A 256 -18.31 -5.36 -6.77
C HIS A 256 -17.68 -4.00 -6.49
N PHE A 257 -16.39 -3.78 -6.81
CA PHE A 257 -15.73 -2.49 -6.55
C PHE A 257 -16.45 -1.29 -7.16
N ASP A 258 -16.97 -1.43 -8.39
CA ASP A 258 -17.73 -0.35 -9.06
C ASP A 258 -19.06 -0.06 -8.34
N LEU A 259 -19.79 -1.12 -7.95
CA LEU A 259 -21.04 -1.00 -7.20
C LEU A 259 -20.81 -0.34 -5.83
N LEU A 260 -19.80 -0.77 -5.09
CA LEU A 260 -19.43 -0.21 -3.79
C LEU A 260 -18.92 1.24 -3.91
N GLY A 261 -18.39 1.60 -5.08
CA GLY A 261 -17.96 2.95 -5.43
C GLY A 261 -19.09 3.88 -5.85
N ASP A 262 -20.28 3.37 -6.18
CA ASP A 262 -21.41 4.16 -6.67
C ASP A 262 -22.15 4.88 -5.52
N ARG A 263 -21.72 6.10 -5.23
CA ARG A 263 -22.23 6.89 -4.10
C ARG A 263 -23.38 7.81 -4.50
N TYR A 264 -24.42 7.83 -3.66
CA TYR A 264 -25.56 8.71 -3.80
C TYR A 264 -25.18 10.20 -4.00
N SER A 265 -24.30 10.74 -3.15
CA SER A 265 -23.87 12.14 -3.24
C SER A 265 -23.15 12.47 -4.55
N GLU A 266 -22.38 11.52 -5.08
CA GLU A 266 -21.71 11.65 -6.38
C GLU A 266 -22.72 11.61 -7.55
N ARG A 267 -23.79 10.80 -7.42
CA ARG A 267 -24.90 10.81 -8.40
C ARG A 267 -25.68 12.12 -8.35
N GLU A 268 -25.95 12.68 -7.17
CA GLU A 268 -26.58 14.00 -7.03
C GLU A 268 -25.76 15.09 -7.71
N GLU A 269 -24.45 15.12 -7.46
CA GLU A 269 -23.59 16.14 -8.07
C GLU A 269 -23.60 16.05 -9.60
N LYS A 270 -23.54 14.82 -10.15
CA LYS A 270 -23.67 14.59 -11.59
C LYS A 270 -25.03 15.05 -12.13
N ARG A 271 -26.13 14.88 -11.39
CA ARG A 271 -27.45 15.37 -11.81
C ARG A 271 -27.50 16.90 -11.88
N HIS A 272 -26.93 17.59 -10.91
CA HIS A 272 -26.95 19.04 -10.86
C HIS A 272 -25.96 19.73 -11.81
N HIS A 273 -24.81 19.10 -12.07
CA HIS A 273 -23.69 19.74 -12.78
C HIS A 273 -23.23 19.00 -14.05
N GLY A 274 -23.84 17.87 -14.39
CA GLY A 274 -23.46 17.03 -15.53
C GLY A 274 -22.15 16.26 -15.35
N ARG A 275 -21.36 16.57 -14.32
CA ARG A 275 -20.09 15.93 -13.98
C ARG A 275 -19.78 16.04 -12.49
N LEU A 276 -18.81 15.26 -12.03
CA LEU A 276 -18.19 15.50 -10.72
C LEU A 276 -17.29 16.72 -10.80
N ARG A 277 -17.33 17.55 -9.76
CA ARG A 277 -16.43 18.68 -9.62
C ARG A 277 -15.25 18.28 -8.74
N THR A 278 -14.13 18.94 -8.95
CA THR A 278 -12.98 18.84 -8.05
C THR A 278 -13.31 19.54 -6.72
N GLN A 279 -12.63 19.17 -5.64
CA GLN A 279 -12.82 19.84 -4.35
C GLN A 279 -12.57 21.36 -4.46
N ALA A 280 -11.56 21.77 -5.24
CA ALA A 280 -11.26 23.17 -5.48
C ALA A 280 -12.42 23.93 -6.15
N GLU A 281 -13.08 23.31 -7.14
CA GLU A 281 -14.28 23.86 -7.78
C GLU A 281 -15.46 23.97 -6.80
N VAL A 282 -15.65 22.97 -5.93
CA VAL A 282 -16.69 22.98 -4.90
C VAL A 282 -16.45 24.09 -3.87
N GLU A 283 -15.22 24.25 -3.39
CA GLU A 283 -14.85 25.31 -2.44
C GLU A 283 -14.94 26.70 -3.07
N ALA A 284 -14.51 26.86 -4.33
CA ALA A 284 -14.64 28.13 -5.06
C ALA A 284 -16.12 28.53 -5.24
N ALA A 285 -16.99 27.56 -5.57
CA ALA A 285 -18.43 27.80 -5.69
C ALA A 285 -19.07 28.19 -4.35
N LYS A 286 -18.70 27.53 -3.25
CA LYS A 286 -19.17 27.91 -1.90
C LYS A 286 -18.75 29.32 -1.54
N LYS A 287 -17.48 29.66 -1.77
CA LYS A 287 -16.94 30.98 -1.48
C LYS A 287 -17.67 32.07 -2.28
N ALA A 288 -17.94 31.82 -3.56
CA ALA A 288 -18.71 32.75 -4.39
C ALA A 288 -20.15 32.95 -3.89
N ILE A 289 -20.80 31.89 -3.40
CA ILE A 289 -22.14 31.98 -2.79
C ILE A 289 -22.10 32.82 -1.51
N GLU A 290 -21.15 32.54 -0.60
CA GLU A 290 -21.00 33.30 0.65
C GLU A 290 -20.70 34.80 0.41
N GLU A 291 -19.85 35.10 -0.58
CA GLU A 291 -19.56 36.48 -0.98
C GLU A 291 -20.80 37.18 -1.56
N GLY A 292 -21.59 36.48 -2.37
CA GLY A 292 -22.85 36.98 -2.90
C GLY A 292 -23.90 37.26 -1.81
N GLU A 293 -24.04 36.37 -0.82
CA GLU A 293 -24.94 36.58 0.32
C GLU A 293 -24.49 37.76 1.20
N LYS A 294 -23.18 37.92 1.44
CA LYS A 294 -22.64 39.07 2.17
C LYS A 294 -22.87 40.38 1.42
N ALA A 295 -22.70 40.39 0.11
CA ALA A 295 -22.97 41.57 -0.72
C ALA A 295 -24.46 41.95 -0.67
N LYS A 296 -25.37 40.97 -0.76
CA LYS A 296 -26.81 41.22 -0.66
C LYS A 296 -27.21 41.81 0.69
N LYS A 297 -26.67 41.29 1.80
CA LYS A 297 -26.91 41.84 3.14
C LYS A 297 -26.41 43.28 3.28
N ARG A 298 -25.25 43.62 2.71
CA ARG A 298 -24.73 45.00 2.71
C ARG A 298 -25.64 45.96 1.96
N VAL A 299 -26.13 45.56 0.78
CA VAL A 299 -27.07 46.39 0.00
C VAL A 299 -28.40 46.57 0.73
N GLU A 300 -28.92 45.53 1.39
CA GLU A 300 -30.14 45.63 2.21
C GLU A 300 -29.94 46.55 3.43
N GLU A 301 -28.76 46.52 4.05
CA GLU A 301 -28.41 47.38 5.19
C GLU A 301 -28.20 48.85 4.77
N GLU A 302 -27.54 49.10 3.64
CA GLU A 302 -27.38 50.44 3.05
C GLU A 302 -28.72 51.04 2.61
N ALA A 303 -29.61 50.24 2.00
CA ALA A 303 -30.94 50.67 1.63
C ALA A 303 -31.81 51.02 2.84
N ARG A 304 -31.67 50.27 3.95
CA ARG A 304 -32.37 50.56 5.21
C ARG A 304 -31.88 51.88 5.83
N ASN A 305 -30.57 52.09 5.88
CA ASN A 305 -29.97 53.30 6.46
C ASN A 305 -30.23 54.56 5.59
N GLY A 306 -30.32 54.40 4.26
CA GLY A 306 -30.68 55.48 3.34
C GLY A 306 -32.15 55.91 3.41
N SER A 307 -33.05 55.03 3.88
CA SER A 307 -34.48 55.35 4.06
C SER A 307 -34.79 56.11 5.36
N GLU A 308 -33.88 56.12 6.34
CA GLU A 308 -34.01 56.86 7.60
C GLU A 308 -33.47 58.30 7.54
N THR A 309 -32.90 58.71 6.39
CA THR A 309 -32.27 60.04 6.20
C THR A 309 -32.96 60.95 5.16
N ALA A 310 -34.14 60.56 4.67
CA ALA A 310 -35.00 61.37 3.79
C ALA A 310 -36.32 61.73 4.49
#